data_AF-A0A2P5C9X5-F1
#
_entry.id   AF-A0A2P5C9X5-F1
#
_cell.length_a   1.000
_cell.length_b   1.000
_cell.length_c   1.000
_cell.angle_alpha   90.00
_cell.angle_beta   90.00
_cell.angle_gamma   90.00
#
_symmetry.space_group_name_H-M   'P 1'
#
loop_
_entity.id
_entity.type
_entity.pdbx_description
1 polymer ?
#
loop_
_entity_poly.entity_id
_entity_poly.type
_entity_poly.pdbx_seq_one_letter_code
_entity_poly.pdbx_strand_id
1 'polypeptide(L)'
;MSISSDDDDDFPMSTVDEERAQERDYYEKIEREFVEWENSTPFQLRNLSFNSHNEWILATGSTEGTVDIFDLRTKLQKLLTLSNHDERDVTHVEWDPIHENLLASASCDRKVIIWDLNSRNVLD
;
A
#
# COMPACT_ATOMS: atom_id res chain seq x y z
N MET A 1 11.36 -58.01 32.57
CA MET A 1 10.66 -57.86 31.29
C MET A 1 10.33 -56.39 31.15
N SER A 2 11.07 -55.71 30.28
CA SER A 2 10.86 -54.32 29.91
C SER A 2 9.59 -54.22 29.06
N ILE A 3 8.66 -53.36 29.47
CA ILE A 3 7.53 -52.96 28.63
C ILE A 3 8.06 -51.87 27.69
N SER A 4 8.06 -52.16 26.40
CA SER A 4 8.42 -51.23 25.33
C SER A 4 7.39 -50.10 25.28
N SER A 5 7.86 -48.87 25.40
CA SER A 5 7.12 -47.66 25.08
C SER A 5 7.25 -47.40 23.59
N ASP A 6 6.59 -48.22 22.79
CA ASP A 6 6.48 -48.04 21.35
C ASP A 6 5.00 -48.15 21.04
N ASP A 7 4.34 -47.01 20.91
CA ASP A 7 3.15 -46.77 20.10
C ASP A 7 2.88 -45.25 20.21
N ASP A 8 3.82 -44.46 19.67
CA ASP A 8 3.50 -43.11 19.21
C ASP A 8 2.56 -43.29 18.01
N ASP A 9 1.26 -43.46 18.32
CA ASP A 9 0.19 -43.50 17.32
C ASP A 9 0.15 -42.15 16.59
N ASP A 10 0.89 -42.07 15.48
CA ASP A 10 0.85 -40.99 14.52
C ASP A 10 -0.48 -41.04 13.76
N PHE A 11 -1.55 -40.62 14.44
CA PHE A 11 -2.87 -40.52 13.82
C PHE A 11 -2.81 -39.46 12.70
N PRO A 12 -3.14 -39.82 11.45
CA PRO A 12 -3.19 -38.84 10.39
C PRO A 12 -4.22 -37.77 10.73
N MET A 13 -3.81 -36.51 10.52
CA MET A 13 -4.60 -35.32 10.80
C MET A 13 -5.99 -35.47 10.17
N SER A 14 -7.06 -35.18 10.92
CA SER A 14 -8.41 -35.27 10.36
C SER A 14 -8.57 -34.24 9.24
N THR A 15 -9.47 -34.46 8.28
CA THR A 15 -9.68 -33.50 7.18
C THR A 15 -10.06 -32.09 7.67
N VAL A 16 -10.71 -32.01 8.83
CA VAL A 16 -11.04 -30.73 9.51
C VAL A 16 -9.79 -30.08 10.11
N ASP A 17 -8.87 -30.88 10.65
CA ASP A 17 -7.61 -30.39 11.17
C ASP A 17 -6.65 -29.98 10.05
N GLU A 18 -6.69 -30.65 8.90
CA GLU A 18 -5.98 -30.26 7.67
C GLU A 18 -6.50 -28.93 7.11
N GLU A 19 -7.83 -28.75 7.02
CA GLU A 19 -8.43 -27.48 6.57
C GLU A 19 -8.06 -26.31 7.51
N ARG A 20 -8.09 -26.55 8.83
CA ARG A 20 -7.65 -25.55 9.83
C ARG A 20 -6.16 -25.24 9.75
N ALA A 21 -5.34 -26.21 9.41
CA ALA A 21 -3.90 -26.00 9.19
C ALA A 21 -3.66 -25.16 7.92
N GLN A 22 -4.33 -25.47 6.81
CA GLN A 22 -4.25 -24.69 5.57
C GLN A 22 -4.71 -23.25 5.76
N GLU A 23 -5.80 -23.04 6.50
CA GLU A 23 -6.29 -21.69 6.82
C GLU A 23 -5.26 -20.91 7.65
N ARG A 24 -4.66 -21.55 8.67
CA ARG A 24 -3.61 -20.93 9.49
C ARG A 24 -2.39 -20.55 8.66
N ASP A 25 -1.88 -21.47 7.85
CA ASP A 25 -0.72 -21.24 6.98
C ASP A 25 -0.98 -20.11 5.97
N TYR A 26 -2.22 -20.02 5.47
CA TYR A 26 -2.64 -18.94 4.58
C TYR A 26 -2.57 -17.57 5.27
N TYR A 27 -3.09 -17.45 6.51
CA TYR A 27 -3.03 -16.20 7.26
C TYR A 27 -1.60 -15.85 7.69
N GLU A 28 -0.81 -16.83 8.16
CA GLU A 28 0.59 -16.61 8.53
C GLU A 28 1.41 -16.12 7.33
N LYS A 29 1.12 -16.64 6.13
CA LYS A 29 1.74 -16.15 4.89
C LYS A 29 1.39 -14.69 4.60
N ILE A 30 0.11 -14.31 4.72
CA ILE A 30 -0.33 -12.92 4.51
C ILE A 30 0.33 -11.98 5.53
N GLU A 31 0.35 -12.37 6.81
CA GLU A 31 0.99 -11.58 7.86
C GLU A 31 2.49 -11.39 7.58
N ARG A 32 3.16 -12.45 7.12
CA ARG A 32 4.57 -12.36 6.75
C ARG A 32 4.81 -11.45 5.56
N GLU A 33 4.03 -11.58 4.48
CA GLU A 33 4.13 -10.71 3.31
C GLU A 33 3.86 -9.24 3.68
N PHE A 34 2.89 -8.99 4.58
CA PHE A 34 2.60 -7.66 5.09
C PHE A 34 3.76 -7.08 5.92
N VAL A 35 4.33 -7.85 6.85
CA VAL A 35 5.48 -7.43 7.66
C VAL A 35 6.71 -7.20 6.80
N GLU A 36 6.97 -8.06 5.81
CA GLU A 36 8.06 -7.85 4.85
C GLU A 36 7.84 -6.56 4.04
N TRP A 37 6.60 -6.29 3.61
CA TRP A 37 6.26 -5.06 2.90
C TRP A 37 6.42 -3.81 3.77
N GLU A 38 5.89 -3.81 4.98
CA GLU A 38 5.99 -2.70 5.94
C GLU A 38 7.44 -2.36 6.26
N ASN A 39 8.28 -3.40 6.46
CA ASN A 39 9.72 -3.21 6.68
C ASN A 39 10.49 -2.81 5.41
N SER A 40 9.93 -3.05 4.22
CA SER A 40 10.55 -2.67 2.94
C SER A 40 10.32 -1.21 2.57
N THR A 41 9.27 -0.58 3.11
CA THR A 41 8.95 0.84 2.84
C THR A 41 9.53 1.71 3.96
N PRO A 42 10.68 2.38 3.76
CA PRO A 42 11.28 3.23 4.80
C PRO A 42 10.46 4.51 5.09
N PHE A 43 9.39 4.74 4.31
CA PHE A 43 8.55 5.92 4.38
C PHE A 43 7.10 5.55 4.68
N GLN A 44 6.40 6.42 5.41
CA GLN A 44 5.00 6.22 5.75
C GLN A 44 4.12 6.98 4.77
N LEU A 45 3.00 6.37 4.40
CA LEU A 45 1.93 7.07 3.70
C LEU A 45 1.04 7.76 4.75
N ARG A 46 0.75 9.04 4.55
CA ARG A 46 -0.04 9.83 5.50
C ARG A 46 -1.51 9.92 5.10
N ASN A 47 -1.76 10.03 3.81
CA ASN A 47 -3.08 10.30 3.27
C ASN A 47 -3.28 9.59 1.92
N LEU A 48 -4.54 9.41 1.55
CA LEU A 48 -4.95 8.83 0.28
C LEU A 48 -6.21 9.54 -0.23
N SER A 49 -6.33 9.68 -1.54
CA SER A 49 -7.49 10.28 -2.19
C SER A 49 -7.78 9.59 -3.51
N PHE A 50 -9.02 9.19 -3.71
CA PHE A 50 -9.50 8.60 -4.97
C PHE A 50 -9.91 9.69 -5.93
N ASN A 51 -9.66 9.48 -7.22
CA ASN A 51 -10.14 10.37 -8.25
C ASN A 51 -11.67 10.20 -8.41
N SER A 52 -12.43 11.31 -8.35
CA SER A 52 -13.89 11.31 -8.47
C SER A 52 -14.41 10.91 -9.85
N HIS A 53 -13.59 11.08 -10.89
CA HIS A 53 -13.92 10.76 -12.28
C HIS A 53 -13.43 9.37 -12.70
N ASN A 54 -12.43 8.81 -11.99
CA ASN A 54 -11.87 7.50 -12.29
C ASN A 54 -11.56 6.71 -11.01
N GLU A 55 -12.43 5.73 -10.70
CA GLU A 55 -12.31 4.88 -9.50
C GLU A 55 -11.02 4.06 -9.42
N TRP A 56 -10.34 3.87 -10.56
CA TRP A 56 -9.10 3.09 -10.64
C TRP A 56 -7.86 3.92 -10.31
N ILE A 57 -8.00 5.23 -10.14
CA ILE A 57 -6.90 6.13 -9.88
C ILE A 57 -6.92 6.56 -8.41
N LEU A 58 -5.79 6.34 -7.75
CA LEU A 58 -5.55 6.69 -6.36
C LEU A 58 -4.32 7.57 -6.25
N ALA A 59 -4.39 8.64 -5.46
CA ALA A 59 -3.22 9.41 -5.07
C ALA A 59 -2.90 9.18 -3.59
N THR A 60 -1.62 9.14 -3.23
CA THR A 60 -1.16 9.05 -1.85
C THR A 60 -0.06 10.05 -1.56
N GLY A 61 0.01 10.52 -0.31
CA GLY A 61 1.08 11.41 0.18
C GLY A 61 2.04 10.66 1.09
N SER A 62 3.34 10.89 0.90
CA SER A 62 4.43 10.25 1.64
C SER A 62 5.12 11.21 2.62
N THR A 63 5.75 10.67 3.66
CA THR A 63 6.65 11.40 4.56
C THR A 63 7.88 11.97 3.86
N GLU A 64 8.24 11.43 2.68
CA GLU A 64 9.40 11.85 1.88
C GLU A 64 9.11 13.07 0.98
N GLY A 65 7.95 13.71 1.09
CA GLY A 65 7.61 14.83 0.21
C GLY A 65 7.21 14.42 -1.22
N THR A 66 6.85 13.15 -1.40
CA THR A 66 6.33 12.65 -2.67
C THR A 66 4.82 12.48 -2.63
N VAL A 67 4.17 12.80 -3.75
CA VAL A 67 2.79 12.42 -4.03
C VAL A 67 2.81 11.38 -5.14
N ASP A 68 2.37 10.17 -4.84
CA ASP A 68 2.37 9.06 -5.77
C ASP A 68 0.96 8.80 -6.29
N ILE A 69 0.84 8.56 -7.60
CA ILE A 69 -0.41 8.20 -8.27
C ILE A 69 -0.34 6.74 -8.70
N PHE A 70 -1.40 5.99 -8.43
CA PHE A 70 -1.48 4.55 -8.66
C PHE A 70 -2.68 4.21 -9.55
N ASP A 71 -2.51 3.15 -10.35
CA ASP A 71 -3.62 2.46 -11.01
C ASP A 71 -3.94 1.16 -10.25
N LEU A 72 -5.13 1.08 -9.68
CA LEU A 72 -5.61 -0.07 -8.90
C LEU A 72 -5.71 -1.34 -9.76
N ARG A 73 -5.86 -1.23 -11.08
CA ARG A 73 -5.94 -2.38 -12.00
C ARG A 73 -4.60 -3.08 -12.18
N THR A 74 -3.50 -2.38 -11.90
CA THR A 74 -2.13 -2.83 -12.19
C THR A 74 -1.40 -3.44 -10.99
N LYS A 75 -2.14 -3.89 -9.97
CA LYS A 75 -1.58 -4.30 -8.67
C LYS A 75 -0.85 -3.14 -7.97
N LEU A 76 -1.44 -1.94 -7.99
CA LEU A 76 -0.88 -0.74 -7.35
C LEU A 76 0.52 -0.38 -7.88
N GLN A 77 0.75 -0.49 -9.19
CA GLN A 77 1.94 0.13 -9.77
C GLN A 77 1.79 1.65 -9.76
N LYS A 78 2.88 2.33 -9.40
CA LYS A 78 2.98 3.79 -9.48
C LYS A 78 2.95 4.20 -10.95
N LEU A 79 1.95 4.99 -11.32
CA LEU A 79 1.87 5.65 -12.62
C LEU A 79 2.76 6.88 -12.67
N LEU A 80 2.76 7.66 -11.59
CA LEU A 80 3.44 8.94 -11.51
C LEU A 80 3.90 9.22 -10.07
N THR A 81 5.05 9.87 -9.95
CA THR A 81 5.56 10.38 -8.68
C THR A 81 5.83 11.88 -8.85
N LEU A 82 5.24 12.68 -7.96
CA LEU A 82 5.31 14.13 -7.95
C LEU A 82 6.13 14.57 -6.73
N SER A 83 7.26 15.24 -6.94
CA SER A 83 8.27 15.46 -5.90
C SER A 83 8.71 16.92 -5.80
N ASN A 84 7.79 17.82 -5.42
CA ASN A 84 8.08 19.26 -5.29
C ASN A 84 7.95 19.78 -3.85
N HIS A 85 7.79 18.88 -2.86
CA HIS A 85 7.58 19.24 -1.45
C HIS A 85 8.87 19.24 -0.60
N ASP A 86 10.02 19.57 -1.20
CA ASP A 86 11.31 19.75 -0.51
C ASP A 86 11.68 18.64 0.51
N GLU A 87 11.35 17.38 0.19
CA GLU A 87 11.57 16.23 1.07
C GLU A 87 10.94 16.42 2.48
N ARG A 88 9.71 16.96 2.52
CA ARG A 88 8.91 17.17 3.73
C ARG A 88 7.57 16.45 3.66
N ASP A 89 7.14 15.96 4.82
CA ASP A 89 5.91 15.19 5.00
C ASP A 89 4.69 15.82 4.31
N VAL A 90 4.13 15.10 3.33
CA VAL A 90 2.88 15.49 2.66
C VAL A 90 1.71 15.04 3.51
N THR A 91 1.15 16.00 4.24
CA THR A 91 0.10 15.73 5.22
C THR A 91 -1.25 15.38 4.59
N HIS A 92 -1.57 15.98 3.45
CA HIS A 92 -2.87 15.87 2.79
C HIS A 92 -2.70 15.87 1.27
N VAL A 93 -3.52 15.08 0.59
CA VAL A 93 -3.64 15.01 -0.86
C VAL A 93 -5.13 14.89 -1.18
N GLU A 94 -5.64 15.69 -2.12
CA GLU A 94 -7.06 15.68 -2.49
C GLU A 94 -7.23 15.93 -3.99
N TRP A 95 -7.98 15.05 -4.66
CA TRP A 95 -8.40 15.27 -6.04
C TRP A 95 -9.48 16.34 -6.12
N ASP A 96 -9.42 17.17 -7.16
CA ASP A 96 -10.49 18.10 -7.43
C ASP A 96 -11.76 17.34 -7.85
N PRO A 97 -12.92 17.61 -7.22
CA PRO A 97 -14.14 16.88 -7.52
C PRO A 97 -14.80 17.29 -8.85
N ILE A 98 -14.34 18.39 -9.48
CA ILE A 98 -14.90 18.96 -10.71
C ILE A 98 -14.00 18.68 -11.92
N HIS A 99 -12.68 18.72 -11.74
CA HIS A 99 -11.67 18.59 -12.77
C HIS A 99 -10.82 17.33 -12.53
N GLU A 100 -10.97 16.33 -13.41
CA GLU A 100 -10.32 15.01 -13.29
C GLU A 100 -8.79 15.03 -13.21
N ASN A 101 -8.15 16.09 -13.69
CA ASN A 101 -6.71 16.23 -13.85
C ASN A 101 -6.05 17.08 -12.76
N LEU A 102 -6.83 17.68 -11.86
CA LEU A 102 -6.31 18.54 -10.80
C LEU A 102 -6.21 17.78 -9.48
N LEU A 103 -5.06 17.93 -8.83
CA LEU A 103 -4.77 17.35 -7.54
C LEU A 103 -4.13 18.42 -6.65
N ALA A 104 -4.64 18.60 -5.44
CA ALA A 104 -4.04 19.46 -4.43
C ALA A 104 -3.24 18.61 -3.44
N SER A 105 -2.14 19.18 -2.94
CA SER A 105 -1.33 18.56 -1.89
C SER A 105 -0.80 19.62 -0.93
N ALA A 106 -0.71 19.27 0.35
CA ALA A 106 -0.23 20.15 1.41
C ALA A 106 0.85 19.45 2.24
N SER A 107 1.99 20.12 2.42
CA SER A 107 3.14 19.57 3.13
C SER A 107 3.60 20.44 4.29
N CYS A 108 4.38 19.83 5.19
CA CYS A 108 5.12 20.50 6.25
C CYS A 108 6.18 21.50 5.74
N ASP A 109 6.46 21.54 4.43
CA ASP A 109 7.27 22.58 3.78
C ASP A 109 6.61 23.98 3.77
N ARG A 110 5.35 24.08 4.26
CA ARG A 110 4.51 25.29 4.27
C ARG A 110 4.03 25.71 2.88
N LYS A 111 3.98 24.77 1.92
CA LYS A 111 3.44 24.97 0.58
C LYS A 111 2.19 24.12 0.37
N VAL A 112 1.30 24.66 -0.44
CA VAL A 112 0.22 23.90 -1.09
C VAL A 112 0.52 23.91 -2.57
N ILE A 113 0.60 22.74 -3.17
CA ILE A 113 0.90 22.56 -4.60
C ILE A 113 -0.35 22.03 -5.29
N ILE A 114 -0.76 22.72 -6.35
CA ILE A 114 -1.78 22.25 -7.28
C ILE A 114 -1.06 21.62 -8.46
N TRP A 115 -1.33 20.35 -8.67
CA TRP A 115 -0.81 19.54 -9.76
C TRP A 115 -1.85 19.48 -10.86
N ASP A 116 -1.44 19.82 -12.08
CA ASP A 116 -2.22 19.56 -13.27
C ASP A 116 -1.57 18.41 -14.05
N LEU A 117 -2.25 17.27 -14.06
CA LEU A 117 -1.75 16.03 -14.68
C LEU A 117 -1.90 16.01 -16.20
N ASN A 118 -2.70 16.91 -16.77
CA ASN A 118 -2.79 17.10 -18.22
C ASN A 118 -1.71 18.06 -18.73
N SER A 119 -1.21 18.94 -17.87
CA SER A 119 -0.12 19.85 -18.18
C SER A 119 1.18 19.06 -18.33
N ARG A 120 1.50 18.70 -19.56
CA ARG A 120 2.77 18.11 -20.00
C ARG A 120 3.95 19.11 -19.92
N ASN A 121 3.96 19.98 -18.91
CA ASN A 121 5.04 20.93 -18.63
C ASN A 121 5.81 20.46 -17.40
N VAL A 122 6.59 19.40 -17.60
CA VAL A 122 7.89 19.30 -16.93
C VAL A 122 8.75 20.31 -17.67
N LEU A 123 8.89 21.52 -17.13
CA LEU A 123 10.02 22.36 -17.52
C LEU A 123 11.14 22.02 -16.54
N ASP A 124 12.18 21.40 -17.10
CA ASP A 124 13.49 21.17 -16.47
C ASP A 124 14.05 22.43 -15.78
#